data_AF-A0A924WUY3-F1
#
_entry.id   AF-A0A924WUY3-F1
#
_cell.length_a   1.000
_cell.length_b   1.000
_cell.length_c   1.000
_cell.angle_alpha   90.00
_cell.angle_beta   90.00
_cell.angle_gamma   90.00
#
_symmetry.space_group_name_H-M   'P 1'
#
loop_
_entity.id
_entity.type
_entity.pdbx_description
1 polymer ?
#
loop_
_entity_poly.entity_id
_entity_poly.type
_entity_poly.pdbx_seq_one_letter_code
_entity_poly.pdbx_strand_id
1 'polypeptide(L)'
;MMRTPVRLATLVLSAAALTLSAATFTATPARASGRLLDVQVFDRAQNRELPVYRHQGRLYVVGVPGNEYSVVMRNRTGGDLLTVLSVDGVNAVSGETAAADQTGYVFGAQQRGEIRGWRKNLERIAAFYFTALPDSYAARTGRPDNVGVIGVAVFR
;
A
#
# COMPACT_ATOMS: atom_id res chain seq x y z
N MET A 1 72.01 13.48 39.55
CA MET A 1 71.29 14.62 38.92
C MET A 1 70.56 14.08 37.68
N MET A 2 69.35 14.52 37.42
CA MET A 2 68.37 13.89 36.51
C MET A 2 68.70 14.05 35.01
N ARG A 3 68.73 12.94 34.23
CA ARG A 3 68.41 12.87 32.78
C ARG A 3 67.96 11.44 32.34
N THR A 4 66.66 11.25 32.16
CA THR A 4 66.05 10.38 31.10
C THR A 4 66.22 11.09 29.73
N PRO A 5 66.07 10.47 28.53
CA PRO A 5 65.11 9.43 28.08
C PRO A 5 65.83 8.23 27.40
N VAL A 6 65.25 7.30 26.62
CA VAL A 6 63.92 7.11 25.98
C VAL A 6 63.52 5.62 26.04
N ARG A 7 62.27 5.26 25.68
CA ARG A 7 61.93 3.93 25.15
C ARG A 7 61.27 4.05 23.78
N LEU A 8 61.80 3.36 22.77
CA LEU A 8 61.19 3.28 21.45
C LEU A 8 59.92 2.42 21.51
N ALA A 9 58.85 2.89 20.88
CA ALA A 9 57.65 2.11 20.66
C ALA A 9 57.84 1.13 19.50
N THR A 10 57.14 0.00 19.52
CA THR A 10 56.84 -0.75 18.30
C THR A 10 55.38 -1.17 18.35
N LEU A 11 54.62 -0.67 17.39
CA LEU A 11 53.18 -0.82 17.29
C LEU A 11 52.85 -2.24 16.83
N VAL A 12 52.02 -2.99 17.57
CA VAL A 12 51.37 -4.19 17.05
C VAL A 12 49.99 -3.79 16.54
N LEU A 13 49.82 -3.83 15.22
CA LEU A 13 48.57 -3.43 14.56
C LEU A 13 47.57 -4.59 14.59
N SER A 14 46.71 -4.65 15.61
CA SER A 14 45.60 -5.59 15.65
C SER A 14 44.42 -5.08 14.82
N ALA A 15 44.26 -5.60 13.60
CA ALA A 15 43.13 -5.29 12.74
C ALA A 15 41.85 -5.94 13.26
N ALA A 16 41.03 -5.17 13.99
CA ALA A 16 39.70 -5.60 14.42
C ALA A 16 38.69 -5.46 13.26
N ALA A 17 38.35 -6.58 12.61
CA ALA A 17 37.32 -6.61 11.57
C ALA A 17 35.91 -6.46 12.18
N LEU A 18 35.35 -5.25 12.13
CA LEU A 18 33.96 -5.01 12.55
C LEU A 18 32.98 -5.55 11.51
N THR A 19 32.45 -6.76 11.72
CA THR A 19 31.34 -7.29 10.92
C THR A 19 30.04 -6.58 11.28
N LEU A 20 29.65 -5.60 10.48
CA LEU A 20 28.39 -4.87 10.67
C LEU A 20 27.21 -5.77 10.24
N SER A 21 26.62 -6.48 11.20
CA SER A 21 25.40 -7.27 10.97
C SER A 21 24.22 -6.37 10.63
N ALA A 22 23.95 -6.19 9.34
CA ALA A 22 22.76 -5.50 8.86
C ALA A 22 21.51 -6.28 9.27
N ALA A 23 20.78 -5.77 10.28
CA ALA A 23 19.50 -6.31 10.69
C ALA A 23 18.46 -6.08 9.58
N THR A 24 18.23 -7.09 8.75
CA THR A 24 17.24 -7.06 7.68
C THR A 24 15.83 -7.07 8.30
N PHE A 25 15.21 -5.89 8.40
CA PHE A 25 13.79 -5.77 8.69
C PHE A 25 12.99 -6.39 7.53
N THR A 26 12.67 -7.68 7.65
CA THR A 26 11.75 -8.36 6.74
C THR A 26 10.33 -7.88 7.03
N ALA A 27 9.95 -6.76 6.42
CA ALA A 27 8.57 -6.30 6.39
C ALA A 27 7.71 -7.31 5.63
N THR A 28 7.15 -8.30 6.34
CA THR A 28 6.14 -9.20 5.79
C THR A 28 4.96 -8.37 5.28
N PRO A 29 4.54 -8.49 4.01
CA PRO A 29 3.39 -7.75 3.50
C PRO A 29 2.15 -8.19 4.28
N ALA A 30 1.72 -7.36 5.23
CA ALA A 30 0.57 -7.66 6.06
C ALA A 30 -0.70 -7.54 5.22
N ARG A 31 -1.24 -8.66 4.78
CA ARG A 31 -2.49 -8.66 4.03
C ARG A 31 -3.64 -8.07 4.84
N ALA A 32 -4.46 -7.24 4.20
CA ALA A 32 -5.78 -6.90 4.72
C ALA A 32 -6.73 -8.11 4.50
N SER A 33 -6.40 -9.22 5.18
CA SER A 33 -7.07 -10.50 5.04
C SER A 33 -8.42 -10.47 5.75
N GLY A 34 -9.45 -9.97 5.05
CA GLY A 34 -10.82 -10.33 5.37
C GLY A 34 -11.00 -11.85 5.26
N ARG A 35 -11.88 -12.43 6.08
CA ARG A 35 -12.23 -13.87 5.99
C ARG A 35 -12.86 -14.24 4.63
N LEU A 36 -13.32 -13.23 3.88
CA LEU A 36 -14.00 -13.35 2.59
C LEU A 36 -13.12 -12.95 1.41
N LEU A 37 -12.43 -11.80 1.55
CA LEU A 37 -11.70 -11.13 0.49
C LEU A 37 -10.30 -10.77 1.01
N ASP A 38 -9.28 -11.07 0.22
CA ASP A 38 -7.94 -10.52 0.40
C ASP A 38 -7.80 -9.23 -0.41
N VAL A 39 -7.28 -8.17 0.21
CA VAL A 39 -7.06 -6.86 -0.43
C VAL A 39 -5.61 -6.45 -0.27
N GLN A 40 -4.99 -6.07 -1.40
CA GLN A 40 -3.60 -5.66 -1.50
C GLN A 40 -3.51 -4.37 -2.33
N VAL A 41 -2.51 -3.53 -2.06
CA VAL A 41 -2.19 -2.36 -2.89
C VAL A 41 -0.87 -2.64 -3.59
N PHE A 42 -0.84 -2.49 -4.91
CA PHE A 42 0.34 -2.76 -5.73
C PHE A 42 0.83 -1.46 -6.37
N ASP A 43 2.07 -1.06 -6.07
CA ASP A 43 2.73 0.07 -6.74
C ASP A 43 3.14 -0.38 -8.14
N ARG A 44 2.54 0.23 -9.16
CA ARG A 44 2.71 -0.14 -10.57
C ARG A 44 3.99 0.44 -11.16
N ALA A 45 4.48 1.56 -10.62
CA ALA A 45 5.73 2.18 -11.06
C ALA A 45 6.97 1.46 -10.48
N GLN A 46 6.87 0.98 -9.24
CA GLN A 46 7.92 0.20 -8.57
C GLN A 46 7.73 -1.33 -8.70
N ASN A 47 6.65 -1.77 -9.36
CA ASN A 47 6.30 -3.18 -9.60
C ASN A 47 6.34 -4.05 -8.33
N ARG A 48 5.71 -3.58 -7.24
CA ARG A 48 5.73 -4.28 -5.93
C ARG A 48 4.42 -4.18 -5.15
N GLU A 49 4.10 -5.22 -4.38
CA GLU A 49 3.08 -5.17 -3.34
C GLU A 49 3.57 -4.22 -2.22
N LEU A 50 2.72 -3.27 -1.82
CA LEU A 50 3.03 -2.35 -0.73
C LEU A 50 2.75 -3.02 0.62
N PRO A 51 3.70 -3.01 1.57
CA PRO A 51 3.46 -3.54 2.91
C PRO A 51 2.42 -2.67 3.63
N VAL A 52 1.46 -3.32 4.31
CA VAL A 52 0.50 -2.64 5.16
C VAL A 52 1.06 -2.51 6.57
N TYR A 53 0.98 -1.30 7.11
CA TYR A 53 1.33 -0.96 8.49
C TYR A 53 0.06 -0.83 9.32
N ARG A 54 0.10 -1.30 10.56
CA ARG A 54 -1.01 -1.16 11.53
C ARG A 54 -0.64 -0.08 12.54
N HIS A 55 -1.50 0.93 12.70
CA HIS A 55 -1.32 1.98 13.70
C HIS A 55 -2.69 2.43 14.22
N GLN A 56 -2.87 2.51 15.54
CA GLN A 56 -4.13 2.94 16.20
C GLN A 56 -5.39 2.25 15.63
N GLY A 57 -5.34 0.94 15.40
CA GLY A 57 -6.45 0.15 14.83
C GLY A 57 -6.69 0.34 13.33
N ARG A 58 -6.02 1.29 12.68
CA ARG A 58 -6.12 1.57 11.23
C ARG A 58 -5.02 0.88 10.44
N LEU A 59 -5.29 0.68 9.15
CA LEU A 59 -4.38 0.11 8.15
C LEU A 59 -3.84 1.23 7.25
N TYR A 60 -2.55 1.19 6.96
CA TYR A 60 -1.87 2.18 6.13
C TYR A 60 -0.96 1.50 5.12
N VAL A 61 -0.90 2.03 3.90
CA VAL A 61 0.17 1.74 2.94
C VAL A 61 0.97 3.01 2.69
N VAL A 62 2.27 2.88 2.43
CA VAL A 62 3.14 4.02 2.12
C VAL A 62 3.33 4.07 0.61
N GLY A 63 2.64 5.01 -0.04
CA GLY A 63 2.81 5.32 -1.45
C GLY A 63 3.90 6.37 -1.70
N VAL A 64 4.40 6.42 -2.93
CA VAL A 64 5.32 7.48 -3.40
C VAL A 64 4.53 8.43 -4.32
N PRO A 65 4.48 9.74 -4.04
CA PRO A 65 3.76 10.70 -4.87
C PRO A 65 4.15 10.61 -6.36
N GLY A 66 3.15 10.62 -7.24
CA GLY A 66 3.28 10.43 -8.68
C GLY A 66 3.21 8.97 -9.14
N ASN A 67 3.45 7.98 -8.29
CA ASN A 67 3.35 6.57 -8.69
C ASN A 67 1.89 6.15 -8.88
N GLU A 68 1.60 5.52 -10.03
CA GLU A 68 0.36 4.74 -10.20
C GLU A 68 0.33 3.55 -9.26
N TYR A 69 -0.87 3.20 -8.78
CA TYR A 69 -1.09 1.97 -8.04
C TYR A 69 -2.36 1.25 -8.50
N SER A 70 -2.50 -0.01 -8.10
CA SER A 70 -3.75 -0.76 -8.25
C SER A 70 -4.17 -1.44 -6.97
N VAL A 71 -5.49 -1.62 -6.83
CA VAL A 71 -6.10 -2.42 -5.76
C VAL A 71 -6.30 -3.82 -6.31
N VAL A 72 -5.55 -4.78 -5.75
CA VAL A 72 -5.66 -6.19 -6.08
C VAL A 72 -6.60 -6.85 -5.08
N MET A 73 -7.65 -7.49 -5.59
CA MET A 73 -8.65 -8.18 -4.77
C MET A 73 -8.70 -9.66 -5.15
N ARG A 74 -8.81 -10.53 -4.15
CA ARG A 74 -8.99 -11.98 -4.33
C ARG A 74 -10.10 -12.51 -3.43
N ASN A 75 -11.14 -13.08 -4.05
CA ASN A 75 -12.16 -13.86 -3.35
C ASN A 75 -11.49 -15.11 -2.74
N ARG A 76 -11.70 -15.35 -1.44
CA ARG A 76 -11.18 -16.52 -0.72
C ARG A 76 -12.23 -17.60 -0.48
N THR A 77 -13.46 -17.39 -0.95
CA THR A 77 -14.62 -18.26 -0.74
C THR A 77 -14.89 -19.16 -1.96
N GLY A 78 -15.88 -20.05 -1.82
CA GLY A 78 -16.33 -20.96 -2.89
C GLY A 78 -17.59 -20.49 -3.64
N GLY A 79 -18.02 -19.24 -3.44
CA GLY A 79 -19.15 -18.63 -4.14
C GLY A 79 -18.81 -17.20 -4.56
N ASP A 80 -19.74 -16.55 -5.24
CA ASP A 80 -19.54 -15.19 -5.76
C ASP A 80 -19.54 -14.16 -4.62
N LEU A 81 -18.77 -13.09 -4.79
CA LEU A 81 -18.77 -11.92 -3.90
C LEU A 81 -18.98 -10.65 -4.72
N LEU A 82 -19.98 -9.85 -4.36
CA LEU A 82 -20.04 -8.46 -4.80
C LEU A 82 -19.10 -7.62 -3.93
N THR A 83 -18.28 -6.79 -4.57
CA THR A 83 -17.31 -5.91 -3.92
C THR A 83 -17.52 -4.47 -4.38
N VAL A 84 -17.90 -3.59 -3.45
CA VAL A 84 -18.06 -2.16 -3.72
C VAL A 84 -16.78 -1.47 -3.26
N LEU A 85 -15.89 -1.24 -4.23
CA LEU A 85 -14.60 -0.58 -4.03
C LEU A 85 -14.76 0.95 -4.10
N SER A 86 -14.23 1.63 -3.10
CA SER A 86 -14.06 3.08 -3.10
C SER A 86 -12.60 3.49 -2.88
N VAL A 87 -12.22 4.60 -3.50
CA VAL A 87 -10.93 5.28 -3.31
C VAL A 87 -11.23 6.77 -3.17
N ASP A 88 -10.65 7.41 -2.17
CA ASP A 88 -10.91 8.82 -1.80
C ASP A 88 -12.41 9.11 -1.61
N GLY A 89 -13.18 8.16 -1.05
CA GLY A 89 -14.63 8.30 -0.91
C GLY A 89 -15.43 8.26 -2.23
N VAL A 90 -14.81 7.88 -3.35
CA VAL A 90 -15.44 7.79 -4.67
C VAL A 90 -15.51 6.33 -5.14
N ASN A 91 -16.69 5.89 -5.60
CA ASN A 91 -16.93 4.54 -6.11
C ASN A 91 -16.11 4.27 -7.40
N ALA A 92 -15.34 3.18 -7.43
CA ALA A 92 -14.44 2.84 -8.55
C ALA A 92 -15.16 2.46 -9.85
N VAL A 93 -16.44 2.10 -9.80
CA VAL A 93 -17.27 1.74 -10.95
C VAL A 93 -18.10 2.92 -11.45
N SER A 94 -18.80 3.65 -10.57
CA SER A 94 -19.70 4.75 -10.98
C SER A 94 -19.07 6.14 -11.00
N GLY A 95 -17.99 6.39 -10.23
CA GLY A 95 -17.41 7.74 -10.07
C GLY A 95 -18.22 8.67 -9.14
N GLU A 96 -19.32 8.17 -8.57
CA GLU A 96 -20.14 8.87 -7.59
C GLU A 96 -19.50 8.84 -6.19
N THR A 97 -20.01 9.66 -5.27
CA THR A 97 -19.71 9.50 -3.83
C THR A 97 -20.07 8.08 -3.40
N ALA A 98 -19.17 7.43 -2.68
CA ALA A 98 -19.30 6.02 -2.35
C ALA A 98 -20.34 5.75 -1.24
N ALA A 99 -21.26 4.82 -1.51
CA ALA A 99 -22.16 4.20 -0.56
C ALA A 99 -22.10 2.68 -0.73
N ALA A 100 -22.44 1.91 0.32
CA ALA A 100 -22.23 0.47 0.35
C ALA A 100 -23.23 -0.33 -0.52
N ASP A 101 -24.37 0.27 -0.84
CA ASP A 101 -25.49 -0.26 -1.64
C ASP A 101 -25.37 0.03 -3.15
N GLN A 102 -24.26 0.62 -3.59
CA GLN A 102 -24.00 0.93 -4.99
C GLN A 102 -23.47 -0.27 -5.81
N THR A 103 -23.39 -0.06 -7.13
CA THR A 103 -22.72 -0.97 -8.06
C THR A 103 -21.24 -1.22 -7.71
N GLY A 104 -20.74 -2.40 -8.07
CA GLY A 104 -19.41 -2.89 -7.73
C GLY A 104 -18.93 -4.01 -8.66
N TYR A 105 -17.82 -4.64 -8.32
CA TYR A 105 -17.25 -5.76 -9.07
C TYR A 105 -17.71 -7.09 -8.44
N VAL A 106 -18.21 -8.01 -9.26
CA VAL A 106 -18.46 -9.40 -8.85
C VAL A 106 -17.19 -10.21 -9.07
N PHE A 107 -16.76 -10.91 -8.02
CA PHE A 107 -15.66 -11.88 -8.05
C PHE A 107 -16.20 -13.28 -7.79
N GLY A 108 -16.13 -14.15 -8.79
CA GLY A 108 -16.49 -15.55 -8.65
C GLY A 108 -15.58 -16.31 -7.67
N ALA A 109 -15.94 -17.56 -7.38
CA ALA A 109 -15.20 -18.44 -6.48
C ALA A 109 -13.68 -18.43 -6.76
N GLN A 110 -12.87 -18.17 -5.72
CA GLN A 110 -11.40 -18.01 -5.80
C GLN A 110 -10.85 -16.94 -6.76
N GLN A 111 -11.68 -16.16 -7.45
CA GLN A 111 -11.24 -15.21 -8.48
C GLN A 111 -10.35 -14.11 -7.90
N ARG A 112 -9.29 -13.76 -8.65
CA ARG A 112 -8.43 -12.59 -8.42
C ARG A 112 -8.60 -11.58 -9.56
N GLY A 113 -8.50 -10.30 -9.24
CA GLY A 113 -8.48 -9.22 -10.23
C GLY A 113 -7.70 -7.99 -9.74
N GLU A 114 -7.41 -7.09 -10.66
CA GLU A 114 -6.64 -5.86 -10.43
C GLU A 114 -7.49 -4.67 -10.90
N ILE A 115 -7.83 -3.76 -9.97
CA ILE A 115 -8.52 -2.51 -10.30
C ILE A 115 -7.49 -1.39 -10.31
N ARG A 116 -7.29 -0.78 -11.48
CA ARG A 116 -6.22 0.19 -11.77
C ARG A 116 -6.67 1.66 -11.67
N GLY A 117 -7.96 1.91 -11.49
CA GLY A 117 -8.52 3.25 -11.58
C GLY A 117 -10.05 3.27 -11.53
N TRP A 118 -10.62 4.47 -11.38
CA TRP A 118 -12.05 4.71 -11.55
C TRP A 118 -12.45 4.51 -13.02
N ARG A 119 -13.56 3.83 -13.30
CA ARG A 119 -14.07 3.71 -14.67
C ARG A 119 -14.61 5.05 -15.19
N LYS A 120 -14.31 5.34 -16.46
CA LYS A 120 -14.98 6.39 -17.26
C LYS A 120 -15.97 5.80 -18.26
N ASN A 121 -15.68 4.61 -18.77
CA ASN A 121 -16.56 3.75 -19.54
C ASN A 121 -16.03 2.29 -19.46
N LEU A 122 -16.45 1.39 -20.35
CA LEU A 122 -16.02 -0.01 -20.35
C LEU A 122 -14.53 -0.20 -20.68
N GLU A 123 -13.91 0.72 -21.41
CA GLU A 123 -12.55 0.61 -21.96
C GLU A 123 -11.56 1.55 -21.28
N ARG A 124 -12.04 2.66 -20.70
CA ARG A 124 -11.23 3.77 -20.19
C ARG A 124 -11.38 3.93 -18.69
N ILE A 125 -10.23 4.09 -18.03
CA ILE A 125 -10.11 4.40 -16.59
C ILE A 125 -9.45 5.77 -16.36
N ALA A 126 -9.68 6.36 -15.19
CA ALA A 126 -8.78 7.33 -14.57
C ALA A 126 -7.89 6.56 -13.59
N ALA A 127 -6.58 6.47 -13.85
CA ALA A 127 -5.68 5.68 -13.03
C ALA A 127 -5.65 6.15 -11.57
N PHE A 128 -5.51 5.22 -10.62
CA PHE A 128 -5.17 5.57 -9.25
C PHE A 128 -3.68 5.92 -9.18
N TYR A 129 -3.34 7.02 -8.53
CA TYR A 129 -1.96 7.43 -8.25
C TYR A 129 -1.87 8.09 -6.89
N PHE A 130 -0.71 8.01 -6.24
CA PHE A 130 -0.49 8.70 -4.97
C PHE A 130 -0.22 10.18 -5.21
N THR A 131 -0.82 11.05 -4.41
CA THR A 131 -0.65 12.50 -4.54
C THR A 131 -0.88 13.20 -3.20
N ALA A 132 -0.57 14.50 -3.13
CA ALA A 132 -0.86 15.32 -1.96
C ALA A 132 -2.38 15.56 -1.82
N LEU A 133 -2.85 15.76 -0.58
CA LEU A 133 -4.28 15.92 -0.28
C LEU A 133 -5.01 16.99 -1.15
N PRO A 134 -4.44 18.18 -1.43
CA PRO A 134 -5.08 19.19 -2.28
C PRO A 134 -5.29 18.73 -3.74
N ASP A 135 -4.42 17.84 -4.23
CA ASP A 135 -4.43 17.35 -5.61
C ASP A 135 -5.27 16.07 -5.79
N SER A 136 -5.75 15.49 -4.68
CA SER A 136 -6.60 14.29 -4.70
C SER A 136 -7.86 14.49 -5.53
N TYR A 137 -8.36 13.41 -6.14
CA TYR A 137 -9.53 13.49 -7.03
C TYR A 137 -10.78 13.98 -6.29
N ALA A 138 -10.92 13.58 -5.03
CA ALA A 138 -12.02 14.00 -4.16
C ALA A 138 -11.93 15.48 -3.75
N ALA A 139 -10.75 15.98 -3.35
CA ALA A 139 -10.56 17.41 -3.08
C ALA A 139 -10.88 18.26 -4.32
N ARG A 140 -10.40 17.85 -5.50
CA ARG A 140 -10.67 18.51 -6.79
C ARG A 140 -12.13 18.44 -7.25
N THR A 141 -12.95 17.58 -6.63
CA THR A 141 -14.40 17.44 -6.91
C THR A 141 -15.28 17.90 -5.74
N GLY A 142 -14.72 18.57 -4.74
CA GLY A 142 -15.47 19.14 -3.61
C GLY A 142 -15.96 18.11 -2.58
N ARG A 143 -15.30 16.96 -2.49
CA ARG A 143 -15.62 15.85 -1.58
C ARG A 143 -14.51 15.72 -0.52
N PRO A 144 -14.64 16.34 0.67
CA PRO A 144 -13.56 16.38 1.67
C PRO A 144 -13.44 15.10 2.51
N ASP A 145 -14.48 14.26 2.54
CA ASP A 145 -14.53 13.07 3.38
C ASP A 145 -13.80 11.88 2.75
N ASN A 146 -13.13 11.07 3.59
CA ASN A 146 -12.45 9.83 3.20
C ASN A 146 -11.32 9.97 2.16
N VAL A 147 -10.75 11.16 1.98
CA VAL A 147 -9.53 11.36 1.16
C VAL A 147 -8.38 10.49 1.70
N GLY A 148 -7.68 9.78 0.80
CA GLY A 148 -6.62 8.84 1.14
C GLY A 148 -7.10 7.49 1.67
N VAL A 149 -8.41 7.22 1.69
CA VAL A 149 -8.99 5.96 2.15
C VAL A 149 -9.33 5.06 0.97
N ILE A 150 -8.89 3.80 1.04
CA ILE A 150 -9.34 2.70 0.17
C ILE A 150 -10.34 1.87 0.98
N GLY A 151 -11.60 1.84 0.55
CA GLY A 151 -12.68 1.10 1.20
C GLY A 151 -13.20 -0.04 0.32
N VAL A 152 -13.58 -1.17 0.92
CA VAL A 152 -14.26 -2.26 0.21
C VAL A 152 -15.39 -2.80 1.08
N ALA A 153 -16.64 -2.59 0.65
CA ALA A 153 -17.78 -3.35 1.17
C ALA A 153 -17.91 -4.68 0.41
N VAL A 154 -18.24 -5.76 1.11
CA VAL A 154 -18.25 -7.13 0.57
C VAL A 154 -19.56 -7.83 0.92
N PHE A 155 -20.25 -8.33 -0.09
CA PHE A 155 -21.54 -9.01 0.01
C PHE A 155 -21.48 -10.41 -0.58
N ARG A 156 -22.44 -11.26 -0.19
CA ARG A 156 -22.59 -12.68 -0.54
C ARG A 156 -24.02 -12.93 -0.98
#